data_AF-A0A0A0CZU2-F1
#
_entry.id   AF-A0A0A0CZU2-F1
#
_cell.length_a   1.000
_cell.length_b   1.000
_cell.length_c   1.000
_cell.angle_alpha   90.00
_cell.angle_beta   90.00
_cell.angle_gamma   90.00
#
_symmetry.space_group_name_H-M   'P 1'
#
loop_
_entity.id
_entity.type
_entity.pdbx_description
1 polymer ?
#
loop_
_entity_poly.entity_id
_entity_poly.type
_entity_poly.pdbx_seq_one_letter_code
_entity_poly.pdbx_strand_id
1 'polypeptide(L)'
;HGNGPRPDRPEGSPEEIRAERSRRRAAVAAMIERAIDDLAEPARVAPLKAGLAVRLQEPDVDALLDTQSIGGAMIRLCRSLAFDIWNDADGYLARALVPAPDTG
;
A
#
# COMPACT_ATOMS: atom_id res chain seq x y z
N HIS A 1 2.69 -9.19 9.82
CA HIS A 1 1.97 -8.46 10.89
C HIS A 1 2.61 -7.09 11.12
N GLY A 2 1.95 -5.99 10.73
CA GLY A 2 2.44 -4.62 10.98
C GLY A 2 2.06 -4.14 12.38
N ASN A 3 2.89 -4.47 13.39
CA ASN A 3 2.72 -4.02 14.78
C ASN A 3 3.77 -2.93 15.14
N GLY A 4 3.90 -1.90 14.31
CA GLY A 4 4.56 -0.67 14.75
C GLY A 4 3.68 0.09 15.74
N PRO A 5 4.25 0.88 16.68
CA PRO A 5 3.46 1.73 17.56
C PRO A 5 2.51 2.60 16.73
N ARG A 6 1.26 2.74 17.19
CA ARG A 6 0.30 3.62 16.53
C ARG A 6 0.84 5.05 16.64
N PRO A 7 0.91 5.80 15.53
CA PRO A 7 1.30 7.18 15.60
C PRO A 7 0.24 7.94 16.40
N ASP A 8 0.66 8.92 17.17
CA ASP A 8 -0.27 9.85 17.77
C ASP A 8 -1.08 10.54 16.67
N ARG A 9 -2.33 10.85 17.02
CA ARG A 9 -3.22 11.61 16.16
C ARG A 9 -2.53 12.96 15.85
N PRO A 10 -2.60 13.47 14.60
CA PRO A 10 -2.03 14.77 14.31
C PRO A 10 -2.68 15.85 15.18
N GLU A 11 -1.85 16.58 15.92
CA GLU A 11 -2.23 17.71 16.78
C GLU A 11 -1.70 19.02 16.17
N GLY A 12 -2.25 20.15 16.63
CA GLY A 12 -1.88 21.49 16.16
C GLY A 12 -3.01 22.20 15.43
N SER A 13 -2.66 23.26 14.71
CA SER A 13 -3.58 24.04 13.90
C SER A 13 -4.19 23.21 12.76
N PRO A 14 -5.35 23.63 12.21
CA PRO A 14 -5.95 22.96 11.05
C PRO A 14 -5.05 22.88 9.82
N GLU A 15 -4.08 23.78 9.68
CA GLU A 15 -3.07 23.75 8.61
C GLU A 15 -2.01 22.69 8.87
N GLU A 16 -1.50 22.60 10.10
CA GLU A 16 -0.53 21.58 10.50
C GLU A 16 -1.11 20.17 10.38
N ILE A 17 -2.37 19.98 10.79
CA ILE A 17 -3.07 18.70 10.65
C ILE A 17 -3.22 18.32 9.17
N ARG A 18 -3.58 19.27 8.30
CA ARG A 18 -3.69 19.03 6.84
C ARG A 18 -2.34 18.69 6.22
N ALA A 19 -1.29 19.42 6.59
CA ALA A 19 0.07 19.17 6.11
C ALA A 19 0.56 17.79 6.54
N GLU A 20 0.33 17.40 7.79
CA GLU A 20 0.74 16.10 8.30
C GLU A 20 -0.02 14.95 7.63
N ARG A 21 -1.34 15.07 7.46
CA ARG A 21 -2.11 14.09 6.68
C ARG A 21 -1.63 13.98 5.25
N SER A 22 -1.33 15.11 4.60
CA SER A 22 -0.76 15.11 3.25
C SER A 22 0.59 14.38 3.19
N ARG A 23 1.47 14.59 4.19
CA ARG A 23 2.74 13.87 4.29
C ARG A 23 2.54 12.37 4.48
N ARG A 24 1.69 11.96 5.42
CA ARG A 24 1.37 10.54 5.67
C ARG A 24 0.77 9.87 4.44
N ARG A 25 -0.12 10.58 3.73
CA ARG A 25 -0.73 10.11 2.48
C ARG A 25 0.32 9.88 1.40
N ALA A 26 1.21 10.84 1.18
CA ALA A 26 2.29 10.71 0.20
C ALA A 26 3.26 9.55 0.55
N ALA A 27 3.60 9.38 1.82
CA ALA A 27 4.47 8.29 2.26
C ALA A 27 3.83 6.91 2.03
N VAL A 28 2.55 6.76 2.38
CA VAL A 28 1.81 5.51 2.14
C VAL A 28 1.65 5.25 0.64
N ALA A 29 1.32 6.27 -0.16
CA ALA A 29 1.21 6.14 -1.61
C ALA A 29 2.53 5.62 -2.22
N ALA A 30 3.66 6.25 -1.88
CA ALA A 30 4.97 5.85 -2.39
C ALA A 30 5.33 4.40 -2.03
N MET A 31 5.02 3.96 -0.80
CA MET A 31 5.26 2.58 -0.38
C MET A 31 4.39 1.57 -1.13
N ILE A 32 3.11 1.89 -1.35
CA ILE A 32 2.20 1.02 -2.09
C ILE A 32 2.58 0.97 -3.58
N GLU A 33 2.86 2.12 -4.19
CA GLU A 33 3.31 2.17 -5.59
C GLU A 33 4.57 1.34 -5.81
N ARG A 34 5.53 1.44 -4.88
CA ARG A 34 6.73 0.61 -4.91
C ARG A 34 6.41 -0.88 -4.80
N ALA A 35 5.52 -1.27 -3.88
CA ALA A 35 5.10 -2.66 -3.74
C ALA A 35 4.38 -3.18 -5.00
N ILE A 36 3.55 -2.35 -5.64
CA ILE A 36 2.91 -2.69 -6.91
C ILE A 36 3.98 -2.93 -7.99
N ASP A 37 4.96 -2.04 -8.12
CA ASP A 37 6.02 -2.18 -9.12
C ASP A 37 6.90 -3.43 -8.89
N ASP A 38 7.16 -3.76 -7.62
CA ASP A 38 8.03 -4.89 -7.26
C ASP A 38 7.31 -6.26 -7.35
N LEU A 39 6.00 -6.31 -7.10
CA LEU A 39 5.29 -7.59 -6.87
C LEU A 39 4.11 -7.86 -7.81
N ALA A 40 3.49 -6.83 -8.39
CA ALA A 40 2.30 -7.04 -9.19
C ALA A 40 2.65 -7.59 -10.58
N GLU A 41 1.79 -8.48 -11.10
CA GLU A 41 1.84 -8.87 -12.51
C GLU A 41 1.82 -7.61 -13.41
N PRO A 42 2.60 -7.55 -14.51
CA PRO A 42 2.73 -6.35 -15.33
C PRO A 42 1.38 -5.78 -15.83
N ALA A 43 0.45 -6.66 -16.18
CA ALA A 43 -0.90 -6.28 -16.62
C ALA A 43 -1.75 -5.63 -15.51
N ARG A 44 -1.39 -5.84 -14.23
CA ARG A 44 -2.08 -5.29 -13.07
C ARG A 44 -1.49 -3.98 -12.55
N VAL A 45 -0.24 -3.63 -12.92
CA VAL A 45 0.45 -2.44 -12.39
C VAL A 45 -0.35 -1.15 -12.63
N ALA A 46 -0.71 -0.87 -13.88
CA ALA A 46 -1.46 0.34 -14.24
C ALA A 46 -2.85 0.44 -13.57
N PRO A 47 -3.72 -0.60 -13.61
CA PRO A 47 -5.01 -0.53 -12.94
C PRO A 47 -4.90 -0.45 -11.41
N LEU A 48 -3.89 -1.06 -10.79
CA LEU A 48 -3.66 -0.93 -9.35
C LEU A 48 -3.24 0.49 -8.95
N LYS A 49 -2.33 1.12 -9.71
CA LYS A 49 -1.94 2.52 -9.48
C LYS A 49 -3.10 3.49 -9.67
N ALA A 50 -3.93 3.27 -10.70
CA ALA A 50 -5.15 4.06 -10.91
C ALA A 50 -6.14 3.89 -9.75
N GLY A 51 -6.37 2.65 -9.30
CA GLY A 51 -7.23 2.36 -8.15
C GLY A 51 -6.70 3.00 -6.86
N LEU A 52 -5.38 2.96 -6.63
CA LEU A 52 -4.75 3.63 -5.50
C LEU A 52 -5.00 5.14 -5.53
N ALA A 53 -4.82 5.79 -6.68
CA ALA A 53 -5.03 7.23 -6.82
C ALA A 53 -6.47 7.65 -6.49
N VAL A 54 -7.47 6.85 -6.90
CA VAL A 54 -8.87 7.05 -6.52
C VAL A 54 -9.06 6.84 -5.02
N ARG A 55 -8.55 5.73 -4.48
CA ARG A 55 -8.73 5.38 -3.07
C ARG A 55 -8.18 6.45 -2.14
N LEU A 56 -7.02 7.04 -2.46
CA LEU A 56 -6.39 8.08 -1.66
C LEU A 56 -7.19 9.40 -1.58
N GLN A 57 -8.20 9.59 -2.44
CA GLN A 57 -9.09 10.75 -2.42
C GLN A 57 -10.31 10.52 -1.49
N GLU A 58 -10.55 9.29 -1.06
CA GLU A 58 -11.72 8.96 -0.25
C GLU A 58 -11.56 9.49 1.19
N PRO A 59 -12.65 10.00 1.80
CA PRO A 59 -12.60 10.74 3.06
C PRO A 59 -12.18 9.89 4.26
N ASP A 60 -12.44 8.57 4.22
CA ASP A 60 -12.06 7.66 5.29
C ASP A 60 -10.54 7.38 5.34
N VAL A 61 -9.79 7.73 4.27
CA VAL A 61 -8.33 7.62 4.26
C VAL A 61 -7.70 8.55 5.30
N ASP A 62 -8.27 9.73 5.55
CA ASP A 62 -7.76 10.61 6.60
C ASP A 62 -7.95 10.00 7.98
N ALA A 63 -9.12 9.42 8.25
CA ALA A 63 -9.37 8.71 9.51
C ALA A 63 -8.46 7.47 9.67
N LEU A 64 -8.17 6.78 8.57
CA LEU A 64 -7.21 5.69 8.54
C LEU A 64 -5.80 6.16 8.90
N LEU A 65 -5.30 7.23 8.28
CA LEU A 65 -3.95 7.78 8.48
C LEU A 65 -3.77 8.45 9.85
N ASP A 66 -4.85 8.93 10.45
CA ASP A 66 -4.86 9.50 11.80
C ASP A 66 -4.72 8.41 12.88
N THR A 67 -5.16 7.18 12.60
CA THR A 67 -5.31 6.13 13.62
C THR A 67 -4.39 4.92 13.42
N GLN A 68 -3.85 4.74 12.23
CA GLN A 68 -2.96 3.63 11.89
C GLN A 68 -1.53 4.11 11.70
N SER A 69 -0.57 3.22 11.99
CA SER A 69 0.79 3.38 11.50
C SER A 69 0.83 3.32 9.98
N ILE A 70 1.88 3.88 9.37
CA ILE A 70 2.09 3.85 7.92
C ILE A 70 1.96 2.43 7.37
N GLY A 71 2.59 1.44 8.02
CA GLY A 71 2.49 0.03 7.62
C GLY A 71 1.09 -0.56 7.79
N GLY A 72 0.34 -0.17 8.84
CA GLY A 72 -1.05 -0.60 9.03
C GLY A 72 -2.00 -0.01 7.99
N ALA A 73 -1.82 1.28 7.66
CA ALA A 73 -2.56 1.95 6.60
C ALA A 73 -2.27 1.32 5.22
N MET A 74 -0.99 1.05 4.93
CA MET A 74 -0.55 0.37 3.71
C MET A 74 -1.26 -0.97 3.51
N ILE A 75 -1.24 -1.85 4.51
CA ILE A 75 -1.87 -3.18 4.42
C ILE A 75 -3.38 -3.08 4.14
N ARG A 76 -4.07 -2.15 4.83
CA ARG A 76 -5.52 -1.97 4.64
C ARG A 76 -5.85 -1.42 3.25
N LEU A 77 -5.07 -0.47 2.75
CA LEU A 77 -5.26 0.09 1.41
C LEU A 77 -4.98 -0.95 0.32
N CYS A 78 -3.89 -1.71 0.42
CA CYS A 78 -3.61 -2.79 -0.54
C CYS A 78 -4.74 -3.82 -0.58
N ARG A 79 -5.27 -4.24 0.58
CA ARG A 79 -6.44 -5.14 0.63
C ARG A 79 -7.68 -4.54 -0.03
N SER A 80 -7.93 -3.23 0.11
CA SER A 80 -9.05 -2.57 -0.58
C SER A 80 -8.90 -2.55 -2.11
N LEU A 81 -7.68 -2.72 -2.61
CA LEU A 81 -7.37 -2.83 -4.04
C LEU A 81 -7.31 -4.29 -4.53
N ALA A 82 -7.68 -5.27 -3.67
CA ALA A 82 -7.46 -6.69 -3.92
C ALA A 82 -6.00 -7.02 -4.30
N PHE A 83 -5.06 -6.31 -3.66
CA PHE A 83 -3.63 -6.53 -3.77
C PHE A 83 -3.12 -7.01 -2.41
N ASP A 84 -2.72 -8.27 -2.31
CA ASP A 84 -2.28 -8.84 -1.04
C ASP A 84 -0.78 -9.07 -1.11
N ILE A 85 -0.02 -8.10 -0.60
CA ILE A 85 1.45 -8.09 -0.56
C ILE A 85 2.02 -9.41 -0.02
N TRP A 86 1.29 -10.11 0.88
CA TRP A 86 1.75 -11.37 1.47
C TRP A 86 1.41 -12.60 0.62
N ASN A 87 0.31 -12.58 -0.13
CA ASN A 87 -0.10 -13.68 -1.02
C ASN A 87 0.53 -13.55 -2.43
N ASP A 88 0.69 -12.33 -2.93
CA ASP A 88 1.35 -12.05 -4.21
C ASP A 88 2.87 -12.33 -4.13
N ALA A 89 3.49 -12.24 -2.93
CA ALA A 89 4.87 -12.71 -2.70
C ALA A 89 5.01 -14.24 -2.80
N ASP A 90 4.01 -15.01 -2.36
CA ASP A 90 3.94 -16.45 -2.57
C ASP A 90 3.74 -16.78 -4.06
N GLY A 91 2.96 -15.98 -4.80
CA GLY A 91 2.85 -16.07 -6.25
C GLY A 91 4.20 -15.83 -6.97
N TYR A 92 4.98 -14.85 -6.51
CA TYR A 92 6.32 -14.57 -7.01
C TYR A 92 7.30 -15.72 -6.71
N LEU A 93 7.32 -16.24 -5.48
CA LEU A 93 8.17 -17.38 -5.10
C LEU A 93 7.75 -18.67 -5.82
N ALA A 94 6.45 -18.94 -5.94
CA ALA A 94 5.92 -20.09 -6.66
C ALA A 94 6.27 -20.03 -8.16
N ARG A 95 6.25 -18.85 -8.78
CA ARG A 95 6.62 -18.66 -10.19
C ARG A 95 8.12 -18.65 -10.43
N ALA A 96 8.91 -18.16 -9.47
CA ALA A 96 10.37 -18.19 -9.51
C ALA A 96 10.97 -19.59 -9.24
N LEU A 97 10.22 -20.47 -8.57
CA LEU A 97 10.63 -21.85 -8.26
C LEU A 97 10.10 -22.89 -9.25
N VAL A 98 9.44 -22.50 -10.35
CA VAL A 98 9.16 -23.44 -11.46
C VAL A 98 10.46 -23.60 -12.26
N PRO A 99 11.15 -24.76 -12.20
CA PRO A 99 12.24 -25.01 -13.14
C PRO A 99 11.68 -24.98 -14.56
N ALA A 100 12.40 -24.33 -15.48
CA ALA A 100 12.07 -24.38 -16.90
C ALA A 100 11.87 -25.87 -17.30
N PRO A 101 10.86 -26.21 -18.11
CA PRO A 101 10.76 -27.57 -18.61
C PRO A 101 12.04 -27.86 -19.39
N ASP A 102 12.80 -28.87 -18.95
CA ASP A 102 13.94 -29.41 -19.68
C ASP A 102 13.46 -29.71 -21.10
N THR A 103 13.85 -28.84 -22.01
CA THR A 103 13.61 -29.02 -23.44
C THR A 103 14.94 -29.44 -24.03
N GLY A 104 15.19 -30.75 -24.03
CA GLY A 104 16.32 -31.37 -24.74
C GLY A 104 17.15 -32.32 -23.90
#